data_AF-A0AAX0WW23-F1
#
_entry.id   AF-A0AAX0WW23-F1
#
_cell.length_a   1.000
_cell.length_b   1.000
_cell.length_c   1.000
_cell.angle_alpha   90.00
_cell.angle_beta   90.00
_cell.angle_gamma   90.00
#
_symmetry.space_group_name_H-M   'P 1'
#
loop_
_entity.id
_entity.type
_entity.pdbx_description
1 polymer ?
#
loop_
_entity_poly.entity_id
_entity_poly.type
_entity_poly.pdbx_seq_one_letter_code
_entity_poly.pdbx_strand_id
1 'polypeptide(L)'
;MPKDLFSLEQTRDYAEKAKTYARGKISGGSTHLENNTLPPAEFERLNNFMEEVRHHKDQGVKKRLASSTLEDKHWVRFETTVEVSSESHFGSCHELAFQALDYILKANSEINAEIFSIQRAASDIDSGDHEFLVLNRKQPSDPKRPETWGDDAVICDPWANKVYAAKEYRSQLEAYKYDEPNKKNRTVRFNSEQHIIDVEFYFTSNYLPRVNTVESLKSNFSSQAQSVISMLESVRFRLETEKERLKGKPKKADIISGKIQQITQKIGELNQRISDSMEKKYLGASPKANYDAAKSELTRSLHAIREIAQNVKQFSPEEQAILFKPSNPFGSTTDTQKNLKEIDEEATLRLSPELR
;
A
#
# COMPACT_ATOMS: atom_id res chain seq x y z
N MET A 1 0.46 -26.62 -5.59
CA MET A 1 0.57 -27.81 -4.72
C MET A 1 0.60 -27.33 -3.28
N PRO A 2 0.00 -28.04 -2.32
CA PRO A 2 0.17 -27.71 -0.91
C PRO A 2 1.68 -27.74 -0.62
N LYS A 3 2.23 -26.64 -0.08
CA LYS A 3 3.60 -26.69 0.46
C LYS A 3 3.58 -27.68 1.62
N ASP A 4 4.56 -28.57 1.67
CA ASP A 4 4.71 -29.47 2.82
C ASP A 4 4.83 -28.60 4.08
N LEU A 5 3.97 -28.87 5.07
CA LEU A 5 4.00 -28.14 6.33
C LEU A 5 5.28 -28.52 7.08
N PHE A 6 5.93 -27.52 7.65
CA PHE A 6 7.06 -27.75 8.56
C PHE A 6 6.55 -28.50 9.80
N SER A 7 7.39 -29.33 10.41
CA SER A 7 7.04 -29.91 11.71
C SER A 7 6.88 -28.83 12.78
N LEU A 8 6.13 -29.11 13.85
CA LEU A 8 6.00 -28.23 15.01
C LEU A 8 7.37 -27.78 15.56
N GLU A 9 8.35 -28.67 15.66
CA GLU A 9 9.69 -28.36 16.19
C GLU A 9 10.43 -27.36 15.29
N GLN A 10 10.45 -27.61 13.98
CA GLN A 10 11.03 -26.68 13.01
C GLN A 10 10.33 -25.33 13.05
N THR A 11 9.00 -25.32 13.06
CA THR A 11 8.21 -24.09 13.11
C THR A 11 8.50 -23.30 14.38
N ARG A 12 8.62 -23.97 15.53
CA ARG A 12 8.96 -23.35 16.81
C ARG A 12 10.37 -22.78 16.81
N ASP A 13 11.36 -23.45 16.22
CA ASP A 13 12.73 -22.92 16.08
C ASP A 13 12.76 -21.61 15.25
N TYR A 14 12.03 -21.56 14.12
CA TYR A 14 11.92 -20.32 13.35
C TYR A 14 11.20 -19.21 14.12
N ALA A 15 10.11 -19.53 14.83
CA ALA A 15 9.40 -18.56 15.66
C ALA A 15 10.28 -18.01 16.80
N GLU A 16 11.08 -18.85 17.45
CA GLU A 16 12.03 -18.43 18.49
C GLU A 16 13.09 -17.47 17.93
N LYS A 17 13.66 -17.80 16.77
CA LYS A 17 14.62 -16.91 16.09
C LYS A 17 13.97 -15.60 15.64
N ALA A 18 12.73 -15.64 15.14
CA ALA A 18 11.98 -14.45 14.74
C ALA A 18 11.69 -13.52 15.94
N LYS A 19 11.24 -14.10 17.05
CA LYS A 19 11.08 -13.39 18.33
C LYS A 19 12.38 -12.72 18.77
N THR A 20 13.48 -13.48 18.83
CA THR A 20 14.78 -12.96 19.25
C THR A 20 15.28 -11.86 18.30
N TYR A 21 15.10 -12.02 16.99
CA TYR A 21 15.42 -10.98 16.01
C TYR A 21 14.62 -9.71 16.27
N ALA A 22 13.30 -9.81 16.41
CA ALA A 22 12.43 -8.65 16.61
C ALA A 22 12.79 -7.88 17.89
N ARG A 23 13.01 -8.60 19.00
CA ARG A 23 13.46 -8.00 20.28
C ARG A 23 14.89 -7.48 20.24
N GLY A 24 15.73 -8.01 19.35
CA GLY A 24 17.07 -7.47 19.09
C GLY A 24 17.04 -6.18 18.27
N LYS A 25 15.97 -5.93 17.51
CA LYS A 25 15.74 -4.68 16.77
C LYS A 25 15.03 -3.62 17.60
N ILE A 26 14.09 -4.02 18.45
CA ILE A 26 13.29 -3.12 19.28
C ILE A 26 13.61 -3.41 20.74
N SER A 27 14.34 -2.49 21.38
CA SER A 27 14.75 -2.60 22.78
C SER A 27 13.84 -1.83 23.74
N GLY A 28 12.96 -0.96 23.22
CA GLY A 28 12.02 -0.19 24.03
C GLY A 28 10.66 -0.05 23.37
N GLY A 29 9.66 0.32 24.17
CA GLY A 29 8.30 0.54 23.73
C GLY A 29 7.48 1.13 24.86
N SER A 30 6.41 1.87 24.56
CA SER A 30 5.60 2.47 25.63
C SER A 30 4.64 1.47 26.28
N THR A 31 4.31 0.37 25.60
CA THR A 31 3.33 -0.64 26.06
C THR A 31 3.93 -1.74 26.95
N HIS A 32 5.24 -1.71 27.22
CA HIS A 32 5.87 -2.72 28.07
C HIS A 32 5.40 -2.62 29.52
N LEU A 33 5.17 -3.76 30.17
CA LEU A 33 4.70 -3.79 31.57
C LEU A 33 5.73 -3.23 32.56
N GLU A 34 7.03 -3.35 32.25
CA GLU A 34 8.12 -2.76 33.04
C GLU A 34 8.00 -1.24 33.18
N ASN A 35 7.36 -0.57 32.22
CA ASN A 35 7.18 0.89 32.27
C ASN A 35 6.23 1.33 33.40
N ASN A 36 5.49 0.42 34.02
CA ASN A 36 4.60 0.72 35.15
C ASN A 36 5.34 1.19 36.41
N THR A 37 6.64 0.95 36.48
CA THR A 37 7.48 1.42 37.60
C THR A 37 8.07 2.79 37.34
N LEU A 38 7.92 3.35 36.14
CA LEU A 38 8.44 4.66 35.79
C LEU A 38 7.60 5.77 36.45
N PRO A 39 8.22 6.90 36.81
CA PRO A 39 7.49 8.12 37.13
C PRO A 39 6.54 8.53 35.99
N PRO A 40 5.37 9.13 36.28
CA PRO A 40 4.39 9.51 35.26
C PRO A 40 4.96 10.34 34.11
N ALA A 41 5.87 11.29 34.41
CA ALA A 41 6.51 12.12 33.39
C ALA A 41 7.45 11.32 32.47
N GLU A 42 8.07 10.23 32.95
CA GLU A 42 8.86 9.32 32.11
C GLU A 42 7.99 8.46 31.22
N PHE A 43 6.89 7.93 31.78
CA PHE A 43 5.91 7.16 31.02
C PHE A 43 5.29 8.00 29.88
N GLU A 44 4.92 9.24 30.16
CA GLU A 44 4.40 10.17 29.16
C GLU A 44 5.43 10.47 28.06
N ARG A 45 6.71 10.65 28.42
CA ARG A 45 7.80 10.81 27.43
C ARG A 45 7.91 9.60 26.50
N LEU A 46 7.78 8.38 27.01
CA LEU A 46 7.80 7.16 26.18
C LEU A 46 6.60 7.11 25.22
N ASN A 47 5.40 7.50 25.68
CA ASN A 47 4.22 7.56 24.81
C ASN A 47 4.39 8.60 23.69
N ASN A 48 4.86 9.81 24.04
CA ASN A 48 5.09 10.86 23.05
C ASN A 48 6.13 10.42 22.01
N PHE A 49 7.20 9.75 22.45
CA PHE A 49 8.20 9.21 21.54
C PHE A 49 7.62 8.11 20.62
N MET A 50 6.74 7.24 21.12
CA MET A 50 6.03 6.26 20.27
C MET A 50 5.18 6.94 19.20
N GLU A 51 4.49 8.02 19.56
CA GLU A 51 3.69 8.80 18.61
C GLU A 51 4.57 9.52 17.57
N GLU A 52 5.75 10.01 17.94
CA GLU A 52 6.74 10.54 17.00
C GLU A 52 7.23 9.47 16.01
N VAL A 53 7.53 8.26 16.49
CA VAL A 53 7.91 7.12 15.64
C VAL A 53 6.80 6.76 14.66
N ARG A 54 5.54 6.71 15.12
CA ARG A 54 4.36 6.44 14.27
C ARG A 54 4.14 7.54 13.24
N HIS A 55 4.26 8.80 13.66
CA HIS A 55 4.17 9.94 12.76
C HIS A 55 5.25 9.89 11.69
N HIS A 56 6.50 9.61 12.07
CA HIS A 56 7.61 9.49 11.13
C HIS A 56 7.39 8.36 10.12
N LYS A 57 6.92 7.20 10.58
CA LYS A 57 6.50 6.08 9.72
C LYS A 57 5.43 6.51 8.71
N ASP A 58 4.34 7.12 9.17
CA ASP A 58 3.23 7.50 8.29
C ASP A 58 3.64 8.58 7.27
N GLN A 59 4.50 9.53 7.66
CA GLN A 59 5.11 10.48 6.72
C GLN A 59 6.01 9.78 5.70
N GLY A 60 6.82 8.81 6.13
CA GLY A 60 7.66 7.99 5.25
C GLY A 60 6.84 7.24 4.20
N VAL A 61 5.77 6.57 4.63
CA VAL A 61 4.84 5.86 3.72
C VAL A 61 4.20 6.84 2.74
N LYS A 62 3.66 7.96 3.23
CA LYS A 62 3.01 8.98 2.38
C LYS A 62 3.99 9.54 1.34
N LYS A 63 5.20 9.91 1.76
CA LYS A 63 6.24 10.44 0.87
C LYS A 63 6.64 9.42 -0.19
N ARG A 64 6.81 8.15 0.19
CA ARG A 64 7.20 7.08 -0.74
C ARG A 64 6.12 6.81 -1.78
N LEU A 65 4.86 6.67 -1.36
CA LEU A 65 3.73 6.48 -2.27
C LEU A 65 3.49 7.69 -3.20
N ALA A 66 3.73 8.91 -2.71
CA ALA A 66 3.69 10.10 -3.54
C ALA A 66 4.81 10.12 -4.60
N SER A 67 6.00 9.59 -4.28
CA SER A 67 7.14 9.54 -5.19
C SER A 67 7.05 8.42 -6.23
N SER A 68 6.32 7.33 -5.93
CA SER A 68 6.12 6.22 -6.86
C SER A 68 4.77 5.55 -6.60
N THR A 69 3.80 5.85 -7.45
CA THR A 69 2.48 5.21 -7.42
C THR A 69 2.49 3.76 -7.91
N LEU A 70 3.65 3.22 -8.30
CA LEU A 70 3.80 1.87 -8.84
C LEU A 70 3.95 0.81 -7.75
N GLU A 71 4.42 1.20 -6.57
CA GLU A 71 4.64 0.27 -5.48
C GLU A 71 3.32 -0.13 -4.82
N ASP A 72 3.28 -1.36 -4.32
CA ASP A 72 2.16 -1.82 -3.51
C ASP A 72 2.15 -1.09 -2.15
N LYS A 73 1.00 -0.53 -1.77
CA LYS A 73 0.87 0.25 -0.53
C LYS A 73 1.16 -0.54 0.73
N HIS A 74 0.86 -1.85 0.74
CA HIS A 74 1.10 -2.71 1.89
C HIS A 74 2.58 -3.10 1.96
N TRP A 75 3.22 -3.34 0.82
CA TRP A 75 4.69 -3.50 0.78
C TRP A 75 5.41 -2.26 1.32
N VAL A 76 5.04 -1.06 0.84
CA VAL A 76 5.64 0.19 1.31
C VAL A 76 5.43 0.37 2.82
N ARG A 77 4.21 0.13 3.33
CA ARG A 77 3.94 0.23 4.77
C ARG A 77 4.76 -0.79 5.55
N PHE A 78 4.88 -2.03 5.07
CA PHE A 78 5.69 -3.07 5.71
C PHE A 78 7.17 -2.66 5.80
N GLU A 79 7.79 -2.32 4.68
CA GLU A 79 9.22 -1.97 4.65
C GLU A 79 9.51 -0.72 5.47
N THR A 80 8.68 0.33 5.37
CA THR A 80 8.85 1.54 6.17
C THR A 80 8.65 1.29 7.68
N THR A 81 7.71 0.42 8.09
CA THR A 81 7.59 0.02 9.51
C THR A 81 8.87 -0.65 9.99
N VAL A 82 9.42 -1.59 9.21
CA VAL A 82 10.66 -2.32 9.56
C VAL A 82 11.86 -1.37 9.63
N GLU A 83 12.01 -0.46 8.66
CA GLU A 83 13.09 0.53 8.63
C GLU A 83 13.03 1.46 9.85
N VAL A 84 11.89 2.15 10.04
CA VAL A 84 11.73 3.15 11.10
C VAL A 84 11.87 2.53 12.50
N SER A 85 11.29 1.35 12.74
CA SER A 85 11.42 0.67 14.02
C SER A 85 12.83 0.12 14.28
N SER A 86 13.58 -0.24 13.22
CA SER A 86 14.98 -0.62 13.35
C SER A 86 15.88 0.56 13.68
N GLU A 87 15.61 1.74 13.10
CA GLU A 87 16.41 2.94 13.32
C GLU A 87 16.14 3.53 14.72
N SER A 88 14.87 3.60 15.13
CA SER A 88 14.49 4.13 16.45
C SER A 88 14.78 3.18 17.60
N HIS A 89 14.93 1.87 17.32
CA HIS A 89 14.97 0.79 18.30
C HIS A 89 13.76 0.77 19.26
N PHE A 90 12.64 1.34 18.80
CA PHE A 90 11.46 1.61 19.62
C PHE A 90 10.18 1.21 18.88
N GLY A 91 9.27 0.52 19.56
CA GLY A 91 8.06 0.00 18.93
C GLY A 91 7.06 -0.62 19.90
N SER A 92 5.87 -0.93 19.39
CA SER A 92 4.81 -1.65 20.10
C SER A 92 4.68 -3.10 19.61
N CYS A 93 3.63 -3.81 20.02
CA CYS A 93 3.35 -5.16 19.49
C CYS A 93 3.25 -5.20 17.96
N HIS A 94 2.70 -4.14 17.34
CA HIS A 94 2.65 -3.97 15.89
C HIS A 94 4.05 -3.99 15.25
N GLU A 95 4.94 -3.07 15.65
CA GLU A 95 6.30 -3.02 15.10
C GLU A 95 7.10 -4.31 15.36
N LEU A 96 6.93 -4.92 16.53
CA LEU A 96 7.54 -6.21 16.88
C LEU A 96 7.06 -7.36 15.98
N ALA A 97 5.76 -7.44 15.69
CA ALA A 97 5.21 -8.44 14.77
C ALA A 97 5.75 -8.27 13.34
N PHE A 98 5.91 -7.03 12.88
CA PHE A 98 6.49 -6.72 11.57
C PHE A 98 7.97 -7.12 11.50
N GLN A 99 8.76 -6.84 12.53
CA GLN A 99 10.16 -7.28 12.61
C GLN A 99 10.29 -8.81 12.63
N ALA A 100 9.40 -9.51 13.34
CA ALA A 100 9.38 -10.96 13.33
C ALA A 100 9.04 -11.52 11.94
N LEU A 101 8.08 -10.91 11.22
CA LEU A 101 7.77 -11.28 9.84
C LEU A 101 8.95 -11.01 8.89
N ASP A 102 9.63 -9.87 9.04
CA ASP A 102 10.84 -9.53 8.28
C ASP A 102 11.94 -10.60 8.41
N TYR A 103 12.16 -11.12 9.62
CA TYR A 103 13.05 -12.25 9.82
C TYR A 103 12.64 -13.47 9.00
N ILE A 104 11.36 -13.86 9.05
CA ILE A 104 10.87 -15.03 8.31
C ILE A 104 11.04 -14.85 6.79
N LEU A 105 10.72 -13.67 6.26
CA LEU A 105 10.89 -13.37 4.84
C LEU A 105 12.36 -13.51 4.38
N LYS A 106 13.32 -13.15 5.25
CA LYS A 106 14.76 -13.23 4.97
C LYS A 106 15.34 -14.63 5.18
N ALA A 107 14.89 -15.32 6.22
CA ALA A 107 15.43 -16.61 6.63
C ALA A 107 14.84 -17.78 5.82
N ASN A 108 13.51 -17.79 5.66
CA ASN A 108 12.80 -18.82 4.91
C ASN A 108 11.37 -18.36 4.55
N SER A 109 11.21 -17.80 3.35
CA SER A 109 9.91 -17.34 2.84
C SER A 109 8.95 -18.47 2.45
N GLU A 110 9.38 -19.74 2.52
CA GLU A 110 8.49 -20.88 2.25
C GLU A 110 7.53 -21.16 3.41
N ILE A 111 7.94 -20.82 4.64
CA ILE A 111 7.10 -20.93 5.84
C ILE A 111 5.90 -20.00 5.69
N ASN A 112 4.69 -20.54 5.82
CA ASN A 112 3.48 -19.71 5.88
C ASN A 112 3.53 -18.87 7.16
N ALA A 113 3.63 -17.55 7.06
CA ALA A 113 3.66 -16.63 8.19
C ALA A 113 2.71 -15.48 7.94
N GLU A 114 1.91 -15.15 8.95
CA GLU A 114 0.78 -14.22 8.85
C GLU A 114 0.71 -13.40 10.15
N ILE A 115 0.55 -12.08 10.05
CA ILE A 115 0.29 -11.24 11.22
C ILE A 115 -1.19 -11.33 11.58
N PHE A 116 -1.45 -11.50 12.87
CA PHE A 116 -2.78 -11.53 13.45
C PHE A 116 -2.95 -10.41 14.46
N SER A 117 -4.17 -9.88 14.53
CA SER A 117 -4.58 -8.88 15.52
C SER A 117 -5.67 -9.43 16.43
N ILE A 118 -5.58 -9.08 17.71
CA ILE A 118 -6.69 -9.16 18.66
C ILE A 118 -7.42 -7.82 18.59
N GLN A 119 -8.67 -7.87 18.16
CA GLN A 119 -9.56 -6.73 18.09
C GLN A 119 -10.60 -6.79 19.20
N ARG A 120 -11.04 -5.60 19.63
CA ARG A 120 -12.11 -5.42 20.61
C ARG A 120 -13.45 -5.83 19.97
N ALA A 121 -14.25 -6.62 20.69
CA ALA A 121 -15.66 -6.73 20.34
C ALA A 121 -16.32 -5.36 20.50
N ALA A 122 -17.21 -4.98 19.57
CA ALA A 122 -17.81 -3.64 19.52
C ALA A 122 -18.51 -3.18 20.81
N SER A 123 -18.86 -4.12 21.70
CA SER A 123 -19.54 -3.87 22.97
C SER A 123 -18.61 -3.67 24.17
N ASP A 124 -17.30 -3.88 24.05
CA ASP A 124 -16.38 -3.88 25.21
C ASP A 124 -15.10 -3.09 24.93
N ILE A 125 -15.12 -1.80 25.30
CA ILE A 125 -13.98 -0.89 25.19
C ILE A 125 -12.79 -1.33 26.08
N ASP A 126 -13.07 -2.20 27.06
CA ASP A 126 -12.16 -2.63 28.11
C ASP A 126 -11.41 -3.93 27.80
N SER A 127 -11.62 -4.52 26.62
CA SER A 127 -11.03 -5.80 26.21
C SER A 127 -9.53 -5.71 25.86
N GLY A 128 -9.07 -4.57 25.31
CA GLY A 128 -7.67 -4.40 24.89
C GLY A 128 -7.41 -4.89 23.45
N ASP A 129 -6.19 -4.70 22.97
CA ASP A 129 -5.75 -5.05 21.62
C ASP A 129 -4.35 -5.67 21.63
N HIS A 130 -3.98 -6.36 20.56
CA HIS A 130 -2.64 -6.94 20.42
C HIS A 130 -2.34 -7.34 18.98
N GLU A 131 -1.08 -7.40 18.61
CA GLU A 131 -0.64 -7.97 17.34
C GLU A 131 0.49 -8.97 17.56
N PHE A 132 0.43 -10.10 16.84
CA PHE A 132 1.38 -11.19 16.94
C PHE A 132 1.55 -11.91 15.60
N LEU A 133 2.59 -12.73 15.48
CA LEU A 133 2.89 -13.48 14.26
C LEU A 133 2.47 -14.94 14.43
N VAL A 134 1.80 -15.52 13.43
CA VAL A 134 1.49 -16.95 13.38
C VAL A 134 2.26 -17.60 12.26
N LEU A 135 2.91 -18.72 12.56
CA LEU A 135 3.64 -19.53 11.59
C LEU A 135 2.90 -20.85 11.35
N ASN A 136 3.02 -21.33 10.12
CA ASN A 136 2.63 -22.66 9.66
C ASN A 136 1.16 -23.02 9.90
N ARG A 137 0.27 -22.02 9.88
CA ARG A 137 -1.18 -22.25 9.90
C ARG A 137 -1.60 -23.09 8.69
N LYS A 138 -2.30 -24.19 8.95
CA LYS A 138 -2.79 -25.14 7.94
C LYS A 138 -3.91 -24.49 7.11
N GLN A 139 -3.77 -24.44 5.79
CA GLN A 139 -4.87 -24.03 4.91
C GLN A 139 -5.78 -25.23 4.59
N PRO A 140 -7.11 -25.07 4.45
CA PRO A 140 -7.87 -23.81 4.54
C PRO A 140 -8.51 -23.60 5.92
N SER A 141 -7.73 -23.66 7.02
CA SER A 141 -8.27 -23.42 8.36
C SER A 141 -8.94 -22.05 8.47
N ASP A 142 -9.86 -21.92 9.43
CA ASP A 142 -10.51 -20.64 9.71
C ASP A 142 -9.53 -19.73 10.48
N PRO A 143 -9.12 -18.57 9.92
CA PRO A 143 -8.21 -17.66 10.59
C PRO A 143 -8.77 -17.08 11.90
N LYS A 144 -10.08 -17.11 12.14
CA LYS A 144 -10.67 -16.59 13.39
C LYS A 144 -10.72 -17.62 14.52
N ARG A 145 -10.34 -18.87 14.23
CA ARG A 145 -10.49 -20.01 15.13
C ARG A 145 -9.16 -20.77 15.29
N PRO A 146 -8.31 -20.37 16.26
CA PRO A 146 -7.00 -20.98 16.47
C PRO A 146 -7.00 -22.50 16.64
N GLU A 147 -8.09 -23.08 17.14
CA GLU A 147 -8.25 -24.54 17.25
C GLU A 147 -8.29 -25.26 15.91
N THR A 148 -8.50 -24.54 14.80
CA THR A 148 -8.54 -25.11 13.44
C THR A 148 -7.21 -25.00 12.71
N TRP A 149 -6.24 -24.26 13.26
CA TRP A 149 -4.98 -23.90 12.57
C TRP A 149 -4.01 -25.05 12.35
N GLY A 150 -4.24 -26.22 12.97
CA GLY A 150 -3.41 -27.41 12.86
C GLY A 150 -2.38 -27.54 13.98
N ASP A 151 -1.86 -28.76 14.18
CA ASP A 151 -0.98 -29.11 15.29
C ASP A 151 0.43 -28.49 15.19
N ASP A 152 0.86 -28.19 13.97
CA ASP A 152 2.18 -27.59 13.69
C ASP A 152 2.16 -26.06 13.64
N ALA A 153 0.99 -25.43 13.88
CA ALA A 153 0.88 -23.98 13.92
C ALA A 153 1.45 -23.42 15.23
N VAL A 154 2.20 -22.32 15.12
CA VAL A 154 2.91 -21.70 16.25
C VAL A 154 2.59 -20.21 16.31
N ILE A 155 2.29 -19.72 17.51
CA ILE A 155 2.20 -18.29 17.80
C ILE A 155 3.57 -17.80 18.25
N CYS A 156 4.09 -16.80 17.56
CA CYS A 156 5.26 -16.02 17.91
C CYS A 156 4.79 -14.66 18.41
N ASP A 157 4.96 -14.41 19.71
CA ASP A 157 4.59 -13.15 20.37
C ASP A 157 5.84 -12.46 20.93
N PRO A 158 6.49 -11.59 20.14
CA PRO A 158 7.71 -10.94 20.59
C PRO A 158 7.51 -9.89 21.68
N TRP A 159 6.29 -9.33 21.78
CA TRP A 159 5.93 -8.38 22.82
C TRP A 159 5.85 -9.07 24.18
N ALA A 160 5.14 -10.20 24.27
CA ALA A 160 5.09 -11.02 25.48
C ALA A 160 6.37 -11.84 25.72
N ASN A 161 7.30 -11.83 24.78
CA ASN A 161 8.51 -12.67 24.76
C ASN A 161 8.20 -14.18 24.83
N LYS A 162 7.15 -14.62 24.12
CA LYS A 162 6.68 -16.01 24.15
C LYS A 162 6.61 -16.61 22.74
N VAL A 163 6.87 -17.91 22.66
CA VAL A 163 6.55 -18.75 21.51
C VAL A 163 5.87 -20.02 22.02
N TYR A 164 4.74 -20.37 21.44
CA TYR A 164 3.95 -21.52 21.89
C TYR A 164 3.11 -22.09 20.75
N ALA A 165 2.67 -23.35 20.89
CA ALA A 165 1.82 -23.97 19.88
C ALA A 165 0.45 -23.26 19.85
N ALA A 166 -0.16 -23.09 18.68
CA ALA A 166 -1.43 -22.39 18.55
C ALA A 166 -2.55 -22.97 19.43
N LYS A 167 -2.55 -24.29 19.66
CA LYS A 167 -3.49 -24.97 20.58
C LYS A 167 -3.43 -24.49 22.04
N GLU A 168 -2.33 -23.84 22.43
CA GLU A 168 -2.11 -23.31 23.79
C GLU A 168 -2.63 -21.86 23.94
N TYR A 169 -3.21 -21.26 22.88
CA TYR A 169 -3.60 -19.84 22.88
C TYR A 169 -4.50 -19.43 24.05
N ARG A 170 -5.43 -20.28 24.50
CA ARG A 170 -6.36 -19.93 25.59
C ARG A 170 -5.65 -19.66 26.91
N SER A 171 -4.51 -20.29 27.17
CA SER A 171 -3.76 -20.11 28.41
C SER A 171 -2.60 -19.11 28.28
N GLN A 172 -2.15 -18.82 27.05
CA GLN A 172 -0.95 -18.05 26.79
C GLN A 172 -1.20 -16.67 26.17
N LEU A 173 -2.25 -16.53 25.35
CA LEU A 173 -2.52 -15.32 24.59
C LEU A 173 -3.14 -14.25 25.49
N GLU A 174 -2.52 -13.08 25.47
CA GLU A 174 -2.92 -11.92 26.25
C GLU A 174 -3.06 -10.71 25.31
N ALA A 175 -4.00 -9.82 25.63
CA ALA A 175 -4.16 -8.53 25.00
C ALA A 175 -3.56 -7.43 25.87
N TYR A 176 -3.02 -6.40 25.23
CA TYR A 176 -2.56 -5.19 25.90
C TYR A 176 -3.75 -4.28 26.21
N LYS A 177 -3.74 -3.69 27.40
CA LYS A 177 -4.69 -2.67 27.82
C LYS A 177 -3.99 -1.57 28.59
N TYR A 178 -4.30 -0.32 28.26
CA TYR A 178 -3.95 0.80 29.11
C TYR A 178 -5.06 1.05 30.14
N ASP A 179 -4.72 0.99 31.42
CA ASP A 179 -5.59 1.32 32.54
C ASP A 179 -5.50 2.82 32.84
N GLU A 180 -6.36 3.58 32.15
CA GLU A 180 -6.41 5.03 32.20
C GLU A 180 -6.53 5.58 33.64
N PRO A 181 -7.41 5.06 34.52
CA PRO A 181 -7.50 5.52 35.92
C PRO A 181 -6.19 5.41 36.72
N ASN A 182 -5.43 4.33 36.53
CA ASN A 182 -4.19 4.10 37.29
C ASN A 182 -2.94 4.49 36.51
N LYS A 183 -3.08 4.94 35.26
CA LYS A 183 -2.00 5.28 34.32
C LYS A 183 -0.97 4.15 34.20
N LYS A 184 -1.45 2.92 33.99
CA LYS A 184 -0.62 1.71 33.94
C LYS A 184 -0.96 0.82 32.76
N ASN A 185 0.05 0.20 32.18
CA ASN A 185 -0.07 -0.90 31.25
C ASN A 185 -0.56 -2.16 31.99
N ARG A 186 -1.49 -2.89 31.38
CA ARG A 186 -2.00 -4.17 31.88
C ARG A 186 -2.08 -5.17 30.74
N THR A 187 -2.12 -6.44 31.11
CA THR A 187 -2.57 -7.51 30.21
C THR A 187 -3.94 -8.00 30.61
N VAL A 188 -4.71 -8.42 29.61
CA VAL A 188 -5.99 -9.11 29.78
C VAL A 188 -5.89 -10.44 29.06
N ARG A 189 -6.31 -11.53 29.68
CA ARG A 189 -6.30 -12.84 29.02
C ARG A 189 -7.28 -12.84 27.85
N PHE A 190 -6.90 -13.51 26.76
CA PHE A 190 -7.80 -13.71 25.64
C PHE A 190 -9.10 -14.40 26.10
N ASN A 191 -10.22 -13.83 25.68
CA ASN A 191 -11.57 -14.33 25.91
C ASN A 191 -12.35 -14.21 24.60
N SER A 192 -12.80 -15.33 24.05
CA SER A 192 -13.52 -15.37 22.77
C SER A 192 -14.89 -14.66 22.78
N GLU A 193 -15.43 -14.33 23.95
CA GLU A 193 -16.64 -13.51 24.07
C GLU A 193 -16.37 -12.01 23.95
N GLN A 194 -15.14 -11.58 24.29
CA GLN A 194 -14.74 -10.16 24.35
C GLN A 194 -13.77 -9.77 23.23
N HIS A 195 -13.10 -10.77 22.65
CA HIS A 195 -12.03 -10.58 21.68
C HIS A 195 -12.31 -11.31 20.38
N ILE A 196 -11.93 -10.66 19.29
CA ILE A 196 -11.95 -11.23 17.95
C ILE A 196 -10.50 -11.36 17.49
N ILE A 197 -10.12 -12.53 17.00
CA ILE A 197 -8.84 -12.70 16.29
C ILE A 197 -9.12 -12.45 14.80
N ASP A 198 -8.36 -11.57 14.19
CA ASP A 198 -8.40 -11.33 12.76
C ASP A 198 -7.01 -11.41 12.13
N VAL A 199 -6.96 -11.68 10.83
CA VAL A 199 -5.71 -11.80 10.08
C VAL A 199 -5.48 -10.56 9.25
N GLU A 200 -4.25 -10.06 9.27
CA GLU A 200 -3.82 -9.00 8.37
C GLU A 200 -3.44 -9.59 7.01
N PHE A 201 -4.44 -9.78 6.13
CA PHE A 201 -4.32 -10.52 4.86
C PHE A 201 -3.16 -10.08 3.94
N TYR A 202 -2.70 -8.83 4.07
CA TYR A 202 -1.62 -8.27 3.24
C TYR A 202 -0.22 -8.41 3.88
N PHE A 203 -0.12 -8.70 5.18
CA PHE A 203 1.15 -8.87 5.88
C PHE A 203 1.43 -10.35 6.09
N THR A 204 1.70 -11.03 4.98
CA THR A 204 1.95 -12.48 4.96
C THR A 204 3.18 -12.82 4.13
N SER A 205 3.83 -13.94 4.45
CA SER A 205 4.96 -14.48 3.68
C SER A 205 4.58 -14.92 2.26
N ASN A 206 3.29 -15.08 1.98
CA ASN A 206 2.79 -15.34 0.64
C ASN A 206 2.53 -14.03 -0.14
N TYR A 207 1.98 -12.99 0.49
CA TYR A 207 1.65 -11.72 -0.19
C TYR A 207 2.89 -10.89 -0.51
N LEU A 208 3.70 -10.57 0.51
CA LEU A 208 4.76 -9.57 0.40
C LEU A 208 5.81 -9.90 -0.69
N PRO A 209 6.31 -11.15 -0.81
CA PRO A 209 7.24 -11.49 -1.88
C PRO A 209 6.64 -11.42 -3.29
N ARG A 210 5.32 -11.59 -3.45
CA ARG A 210 4.66 -11.52 -4.76
C ARG A 210 4.57 -10.08 -5.25
N VAL A 211 4.25 -9.16 -4.36
CA VAL A 211 4.08 -7.74 -4.71
C VAL A 211 5.41 -6.99 -4.83
N ASN A 212 6.48 -7.50 -4.22
CA ASN A 212 7.84 -6.96 -4.33
C ASN A 212 8.64 -7.60 -5.48
N THR A 213 8.09 -7.54 -6.70
CA THR A 213 8.71 -8.10 -7.92
C THR A 213 8.71 -7.10 -9.06
N VAL A 214 9.59 -7.31 -10.04
CA VAL A 214 9.60 -6.52 -11.29
C VAL A 214 8.30 -6.71 -12.06
N GLU A 215 7.75 -7.92 -12.04
CA GLU A 215 6.50 -8.29 -12.70
C GLU A 215 5.31 -7.53 -12.07
N SER A 216 5.26 -7.43 -10.74
CA SER A 216 4.27 -6.63 -10.03
C SER A 216 4.35 -5.14 -10.42
N LEU A 217 5.56 -4.56 -10.43
CA LEU A 217 5.77 -3.18 -10.88
C LEU A 217 5.31 -2.96 -12.32
N LYS A 218 5.64 -3.89 -13.23
CA LYS A 218 5.20 -3.86 -14.63
C LYS A 218 3.69 -3.95 -14.77
N SER A 219 3.03 -4.81 -13.99
CA SER A 219 1.57 -4.92 -13.95
C SER A 219 0.93 -3.59 -13.51
N ASN A 220 1.41 -3.01 -12.42
CA ASN A 220 0.93 -1.72 -11.90
C ASN A 220 1.18 -0.58 -12.89
N PHE A 221 2.35 -0.56 -13.54
CA PHE A 221 2.69 0.39 -14.60
C PHE A 221 1.72 0.28 -15.78
N SER A 222 1.52 -0.93 -16.31
CA SER A 222 0.63 -1.19 -17.44
C SER A 222 -0.80 -0.74 -17.12
N SER A 223 -1.32 -1.10 -15.95
CA SER A 223 -2.66 -0.68 -15.50
C SER A 223 -2.82 0.85 -15.46
N GLN A 224 -1.86 1.55 -14.85
CA GLN A 224 -1.91 3.02 -14.74
C GLN A 224 -1.72 3.70 -16.10
N ALA A 225 -0.79 3.22 -16.92
CA ALA A 225 -0.55 3.76 -18.25
C ALA A 225 -1.76 3.55 -19.17
N GLN A 226 -2.38 2.37 -19.15
CA GLN A 226 -3.60 2.10 -19.92
C GLN A 226 -4.78 2.96 -19.49
N SER A 227 -4.85 3.33 -18.21
CA SER A 227 -5.87 4.28 -17.78
C SER A 227 -5.65 5.69 -18.34
N VAL A 228 -4.41 6.12 -18.54
CA VAL A 228 -4.09 7.38 -19.24
C VAL A 228 -4.50 7.28 -20.72
N ILE A 229 -4.23 6.15 -21.38
CA ILE A 229 -4.66 5.90 -22.77
C ILE A 229 -6.18 5.98 -22.89
N SER A 230 -6.91 5.26 -22.03
CA SER A 230 -8.38 5.26 -22.03
C SER A 230 -8.96 6.67 -21.81
N MET A 231 -8.32 7.50 -20.97
CA MET A 231 -8.68 8.91 -20.83
C MET A 231 -8.50 9.69 -22.15
N LEU A 232 -7.37 9.53 -22.84
CA LEU A 232 -7.14 10.19 -24.13
C LEU A 232 -8.13 9.71 -25.21
N GLU A 233 -8.48 8.43 -25.22
CA GLU A 233 -9.51 7.89 -26.12
C GLU A 233 -10.88 8.51 -25.84
N SER A 234 -11.23 8.71 -24.57
CA SER A 234 -12.45 9.40 -24.15
C SER A 234 -12.45 10.86 -24.62
N VAL A 235 -11.33 11.58 -24.48
CA VAL A 235 -11.19 12.96 -25.00
C VAL A 235 -11.36 12.97 -26.51
N ARG A 236 -10.67 12.08 -27.24
CA ARG A 236 -10.77 11.94 -28.70
C ARG A 236 -12.23 11.73 -29.14
N PHE A 237 -12.94 10.82 -28.50
CA PHE A 237 -14.34 10.52 -28.83
C PHE A 237 -15.27 11.73 -28.59
N ARG A 238 -15.10 12.45 -27.48
CA ARG A 238 -15.87 13.67 -27.21
C ARG A 238 -15.55 14.78 -28.22
N LEU A 239 -14.29 14.90 -28.65
CA LEU A 239 -13.90 15.83 -29.71
C LEU A 239 -14.52 15.47 -31.07
N GLU A 240 -14.65 14.18 -31.43
CA GLU A 240 -15.37 13.78 -32.65
C GLU A 240 -16.84 14.22 -32.59
N THR A 241 -17.49 14.05 -31.44
CA THR A 241 -18.87 14.53 -31.24
C THR A 241 -18.98 16.05 -31.45
N GLU A 242 -18.02 16.80 -30.90
CA GLU A 242 -17.98 18.26 -31.03
C GLU A 242 -17.67 18.70 -32.48
N LYS A 243 -16.80 17.98 -33.19
CA LYS A 243 -16.53 18.20 -34.62
C LYS A 243 -17.79 18.06 -35.46
N GLU A 244 -18.57 17.01 -35.24
CA GLU A 244 -19.84 16.77 -35.92
C GLU A 244 -20.84 17.90 -35.70
N ARG A 245 -20.92 18.42 -34.45
CA ARG A 245 -21.73 19.59 -34.10
C ARG A 245 -21.29 20.86 -34.84
N LEU A 246 -20.00 20.96 -35.17
CA LEU A 246 -19.38 22.12 -35.81
C LEU A 246 -19.29 22.02 -37.34
N LYS A 247 -19.96 21.06 -37.99
CA LYS A 247 -19.96 20.91 -39.46
C LYS A 247 -20.29 22.20 -40.24
N GLY A 248 -21.13 23.08 -39.70
CA GLY A 248 -21.43 24.39 -40.29
C GLY A 248 -20.38 25.48 -40.06
N LYS A 249 -19.28 25.17 -39.36
CA LYS A 249 -18.22 26.10 -38.97
C LYS A 249 -16.85 25.50 -39.34
N PRO A 250 -16.48 25.47 -40.64
CA PRO A 250 -15.35 24.68 -41.16
C PRO A 250 -14.03 24.96 -40.43
N LYS A 251 -13.69 26.25 -40.21
CA LYS A 251 -12.46 26.61 -39.48
C LYS A 251 -12.38 26.01 -38.08
N LYS A 252 -13.49 25.90 -37.35
CA LYS A 252 -13.50 25.29 -36.00
C LYS A 252 -13.43 23.76 -36.10
N ALA A 253 -14.17 23.17 -37.04
CA ALA A 253 -14.15 21.74 -37.30
C ALA A 253 -12.75 21.24 -37.72
N ASP A 254 -12.03 22.02 -38.54
CA ASP A 254 -10.67 21.72 -38.98
C ASP A 254 -9.68 21.70 -37.79
N ILE A 255 -9.76 22.68 -36.89
CA ILE A 255 -8.94 22.71 -35.66
C ILE A 255 -9.20 21.46 -34.81
N ILE A 256 -10.47 21.11 -34.58
CA ILE A 256 -10.81 19.91 -33.80
C ILE A 256 -10.31 18.65 -34.50
N SER A 257 -10.46 18.55 -35.83
CA SER A 257 -9.96 17.42 -36.61
C SER A 257 -8.44 17.28 -36.50
N GLY A 258 -7.70 18.39 -36.54
CA GLY A 258 -6.26 18.41 -36.30
C GLY A 258 -5.91 17.91 -34.90
N LYS A 259 -6.64 18.33 -33.87
CA LYS A 259 -6.45 17.86 -32.49
C LYS A 259 -6.73 16.37 -32.32
N ILE A 260 -7.80 15.85 -32.93
CA ILE A 260 -8.12 14.42 -32.95
C ILE A 260 -6.98 13.59 -33.55
N GLN A 261 -6.40 14.06 -34.67
CA GLN A 261 -5.26 13.39 -35.31
C GLN A 261 -4.03 13.40 -34.39
N GLN A 262 -3.71 14.54 -33.77
CA GLN A 262 -2.61 14.63 -32.80
C GLN A 262 -2.79 13.65 -31.63
N ILE A 263 -3.98 13.59 -31.03
CA ILE A 263 -4.28 12.66 -29.93
C ILE A 263 -4.14 11.21 -30.41
N THR A 264 -4.66 10.87 -31.58
CA THR A 264 -4.57 9.52 -32.15
C THR A 264 -3.13 9.09 -32.37
N GLN A 265 -2.30 9.97 -32.94
CA GLN A 265 -0.87 9.73 -33.10
C GLN A 265 -0.19 9.51 -31.74
N LYS A 266 -0.46 10.37 -30.75
CA LYS A 266 0.13 10.24 -29.41
C LYS A 266 -0.30 8.98 -28.69
N ILE A 267 -1.54 8.52 -28.84
CA ILE A 267 -1.96 7.20 -28.31
C ILE A 267 -1.09 6.09 -28.90
N GLY A 268 -0.81 6.11 -30.20
CA GLY A 268 0.08 5.14 -30.85
C GLY A 268 1.51 5.16 -30.29
N GLU A 269 2.11 6.35 -30.17
CA GLU A 269 3.44 6.54 -29.58
C GLU A 269 3.51 6.05 -28.12
N LEU A 270 2.48 6.36 -27.32
CA LEU A 270 2.41 5.95 -25.92
C LEU A 270 2.24 4.43 -25.78
N ASN A 271 1.43 3.79 -26.62
CA ASN A 271 1.31 2.33 -26.65
C ASN A 271 2.64 1.65 -26.97
N GLN A 272 3.40 2.17 -27.93
CA GLN A 272 4.73 1.66 -28.23
C GLN A 272 5.65 1.78 -27.02
N ARG A 273 5.66 2.96 -26.36
CA ARG A 273 6.45 3.18 -25.15
C ARG A 273 6.10 2.22 -24.02
N ILE A 274 4.81 1.94 -23.82
CA ILE A 274 4.35 0.95 -22.84
C ILE A 274 4.92 -0.43 -23.20
N SER A 275 4.83 -0.84 -24.46
CA SER A 275 5.40 -2.12 -24.94
C SER A 275 6.90 -2.20 -24.64
N ASP A 276 7.65 -1.16 -25.00
CA ASP A 276 9.11 -1.12 -24.80
C ASP A 276 9.49 -1.27 -23.31
N SER A 277 8.80 -0.54 -22.41
CA SER A 277 9.01 -0.65 -20.96
C SER A 277 8.64 -2.05 -20.42
N MET A 278 7.62 -2.70 -21.00
CA MET A 278 7.16 -4.04 -20.60
C MET A 278 8.09 -5.16 -21.07
N GLU A 279 8.70 -5.02 -22.24
CA GLU A 279 9.63 -6.00 -22.82
C GLU A 279 11.03 -5.92 -22.21
N LYS A 280 11.37 -4.78 -21.59
CA LYS A 280 12.68 -4.55 -20.99
C LYS A 280 13.03 -5.58 -19.91
N LYS A 281 14.21 -6.20 -20.03
CA LYS A 281 14.78 -7.10 -19.03
C LYS A 281 15.69 -6.32 -18.09
N TYR A 282 15.64 -6.66 -16.80
CA TYR A 282 16.46 -6.06 -15.76
C TYR A 282 17.44 -7.12 -15.25
N LEU A 283 18.73 -6.94 -15.55
CA LEU A 283 19.82 -7.92 -15.33
C LEU A 283 20.98 -7.31 -14.51
N GLY A 284 20.65 -6.60 -13.44
CA GLY A 284 21.57 -6.12 -12.42
C GLY A 284 22.09 -7.24 -11.50
N ALA A 285 22.96 -6.83 -10.56
CA ALA A 285 23.73 -7.75 -9.71
C ALA A 285 22.90 -8.54 -8.69
N SER A 286 21.65 -8.15 -8.43
CA SER A 286 20.76 -8.82 -7.47
C SER A 286 19.28 -8.59 -7.83
N PRO A 287 18.35 -9.41 -7.30
CA PRO A 287 16.92 -9.15 -7.45
C PRO A 287 16.50 -7.76 -6.98
N LYS A 288 17.08 -7.26 -5.87
CA LYS A 288 16.83 -5.90 -5.38
C LYS A 288 17.31 -4.84 -6.38
N ALA A 289 18.51 -5.00 -6.94
CA ALA A 289 19.02 -4.08 -7.95
C ALA A 289 18.13 -4.06 -9.21
N ASN A 290 17.58 -5.21 -9.60
CA ASN A 290 16.61 -5.30 -10.71
C ASN A 290 15.32 -4.55 -10.39
N TYR A 291 14.78 -4.75 -9.18
CA TYR A 291 13.59 -4.07 -8.71
C TYR A 291 13.78 -2.55 -8.70
N ASP A 292 14.87 -2.06 -8.11
CA ASP A 292 15.16 -0.62 -8.00
C ASP A 292 15.35 0.03 -9.38
N ALA A 293 16.03 -0.66 -10.30
CA ALA A 293 16.21 -0.21 -11.67
C ALA A 293 14.88 -0.17 -12.44
N ALA A 294 14.03 -1.19 -12.28
CA ALA A 294 12.70 -1.25 -12.88
C ALA A 294 11.79 -0.16 -12.33
N LYS A 295 11.71 -0.01 -11.02
CA LYS A 295 10.95 1.06 -10.34
C LYS A 295 11.33 2.44 -10.87
N SER A 296 12.62 2.72 -10.95
CA SER A 296 13.13 4.02 -11.42
C SER A 296 12.83 4.29 -12.90
N GLU A 297 12.93 3.29 -13.76
CA GLU A 297 12.59 3.42 -15.18
C GLU A 297 11.08 3.57 -15.39
N LEU A 298 10.28 2.67 -14.83
CA LEU A 298 8.83 2.64 -15.03
C LEU A 298 8.16 3.89 -14.44
N THR A 299 8.64 4.39 -13.29
CA THR A 299 8.13 5.64 -12.72
C THR A 299 8.40 6.83 -13.65
N ARG A 300 9.61 6.94 -14.21
CA ARG A 300 9.94 7.99 -15.20
C ARG A 300 9.11 7.83 -16.48
N SER A 301 8.91 6.60 -16.95
CA SER A 301 8.10 6.31 -18.12
C SER A 301 6.65 6.74 -17.91
N LEU A 302 6.05 6.39 -16.76
CA LEU A 302 4.69 6.78 -16.41
C LEU A 302 4.53 8.30 -16.27
N HIS A 303 5.50 8.98 -15.65
CA HIS A 303 5.50 10.44 -15.57
C HIS A 303 5.46 11.07 -16.96
N ALA A 304 6.33 10.63 -17.87
CA ALA A 304 6.37 11.15 -19.22
C ALA A 304 5.10 10.80 -20.03
N ILE A 305 4.49 9.64 -19.81
CA ILE A 305 3.18 9.29 -20.39
C ILE A 305 2.11 10.30 -19.93
N ARG A 306 2.05 10.60 -18.63
CA ARG A 306 1.12 11.58 -18.05
C ARG A 306 1.36 12.98 -18.61
N GLU A 307 2.61 13.40 -18.72
CA GLU A 307 3.00 14.71 -19.26
C GLU A 307 2.60 14.86 -20.73
N ILE A 308 2.88 13.85 -21.56
CA ILE A 308 2.46 13.84 -22.98
C ILE A 308 0.93 13.91 -23.08
N ALA A 309 0.21 13.16 -22.25
CA ALA A 309 -1.24 13.17 -22.23
C ALA A 309 -1.82 14.53 -21.80
N GLN A 310 -1.22 15.16 -20.79
CA GLN A 310 -1.60 16.49 -20.33
C GLN A 310 -1.36 17.56 -21.41
N ASN A 311 -0.26 17.47 -22.15
CA ASN A 311 0.08 18.42 -23.19
C ASN A 311 -0.80 18.24 -24.44
N VAL A 312 -1.02 17.00 -24.90
CA VAL A 312 -1.73 16.75 -26.16
C VAL A 312 -3.22 17.09 -26.08
N LYS A 313 -3.85 17.00 -24.89
CA LYS A 313 -5.27 17.32 -24.73
C LYS A 313 -5.56 18.83 -24.80
N GLN A 314 -4.55 19.68 -24.59
CA GLN A 314 -4.72 21.13 -24.57
C GLN A 314 -4.73 21.72 -25.99
N PHE A 315 -5.62 22.67 -26.22
CA PHE A 315 -5.59 23.55 -27.40
C PHE A 315 -4.63 24.71 -27.15
N SER A 316 -3.86 25.08 -28.17
CA SER A 316 -3.00 26.27 -28.16
C SER A 316 -3.82 27.57 -28.00
N PRO A 317 -3.22 28.67 -27.52
CA PRO A 317 -3.90 29.96 -27.40
C PRO A 317 -4.54 30.43 -28.72
N GLU A 318 -3.89 30.18 -29.85
CA GLU A 318 -4.36 30.54 -31.18
C GLU A 318 -5.59 29.72 -31.58
N GLU A 319 -5.55 28.41 -31.34
CA GLU A 319 -6.71 27.52 -31.55
C GLU A 319 -7.88 27.96 -30.66
N GLN A 320 -7.62 28.26 -29.39
CA GLN A 320 -8.64 28.73 -28.44
C GLN A 320 -9.27 30.05 -28.89
N ALA A 321 -8.48 31.01 -29.37
CA ALA A 321 -9.00 32.28 -29.87
C ALA A 321 -9.99 32.10 -31.02
N ILE A 322 -9.77 31.10 -31.89
CA ILE A 322 -10.69 30.76 -32.98
C ILE A 322 -11.90 29.97 -32.47
N LEU A 323 -11.66 28.95 -31.65
CA LEU A 323 -12.70 28.06 -31.11
C LEU A 323 -13.69 28.82 -30.22
N PHE A 324 -13.22 29.80 -29.45
CA PHE A 324 -14.04 30.54 -28.49
C PHE A 324 -14.63 31.84 -29.05
N LYS A 325 -14.26 32.25 -30.27
CA LYS A 325 -14.86 33.42 -30.91
C LYS A 325 -16.38 33.24 -31.04
N PRO A 326 -17.20 34.14 -30.45
CA PRO A 326 -18.64 34.07 -30.54
C PRO A 326 -19.11 34.44 -31.95
N SER A 327 -20.20 33.82 -32.39
CA SER A 327 -20.84 34.16 -33.66
C SER A 327 -21.62 35.47 -33.59
N ASN A 328 -22.01 35.90 -32.39
CA ASN A 328 -22.65 37.19 -32.12
C ASN A 328 -21.73 38.02 -31.20
N PRO A 329 -21.36 39.26 -31.56
CA PRO A 329 -20.46 40.10 -30.77
C PRO A 329 -20.97 40.45 -29.36
N PHE A 330 -22.26 40.29 -29.08
CA PHE A 330 -22.85 40.57 -27.76
C PHE A 330 -23.08 39.33 -26.88
N GLY A 331 -22.69 38.14 -27.35
CA GLY A 331 -22.89 36.89 -26.62
C GLY A 331 -21.83 36.63 -25.54
N SER A 332 -22.25 36.06 -24.41
CA SER A 332 -21.37 35.45 -23.41
C SER A 332 -20.74 34.14 -23.91
N THR A 333 -20.01 33.42 -23.03
CA THR A 333 -19.34 32.12 -23.24
C THR A 333 -20.03 31.24 -24.30
N THR A 334 -19.28 30.83 -25.33
CA THR A 334 -19.84 30.01 -26.41
C THR A 334 -20.09 28.57 -25.97
N ASP A 335 -21.07 27.88 -26.57
CA ASP A 335 -21.29 26.44 -26.32
C ASP A 335 -20.03 25.60 -26.59
N THR A 336 -19.25 25.96 -27.61
CA THR A 336 -17.96 25.30 -27.90
C THR A 336 -16.99 25.46 -26.74
N GLN A 337 -16.88 26.66 -26.18
CA GLN A 337 -16.02 26.91 -25.02
C GLN A 337 -16.49 26.10 -23.79
N LYS A 338 -17.81 26.05 -23.55
CA LYS A 338 -18.38 25.27 -22.45
C LYS A 338 -18.06 23.78 -22.60
N ASN A 339 -18.37 23.18 -23.76
CA ASN A 339 -18.14 21.77 -24.03
C ASN A 339 -16.66 21.38 -23.93
N LEU A 340 -15.76 22.20 -24.50
CA LEU A 340 -14.32 21.93 -24.46
C LEU A 340 -13.76 22.06 -23.03
N LYS A 341 -14.26 23.00 -22.23
CA LYS A 341 -13.91 23.11 -20.82
C LYS A 341 -14.36 21.88 -20.02
N GLU A 342 -15.58 21.40 -20.25
CA GLU A 342 -16.08 20.17 -19.61
C GLU A 342 -15.28 18.92 -20.00
N ILE A 343 -14.77 18.84 -21.24
CA ILE A 343 -13.85 17.77 -21.68
C ILE A 343 -12.54 17.86 -20.92
N ASP A 344 -11.97 19.05 -20.81
CA ASP A 344 -10.69 19.27 -20.14
C ASP A 344 -10.75 19.00 -18.63
N GLU A 345 -11.82 19.43 -17.96
CA GLU A 345 -12.06 19.21 -16.53
C GLU A 345 -12.20 17.72 -16.21
N GLU A 346 -13.02 16.98 -16.96
CA GLU A 346 -13.17 15.53 -16.79
C GLU A 346 -11.84 14.79 -17.01
N ALA A 347 -11.08 15.17 -18.04
CA ALA A 347 -9.77 14.60 -18.33
C ALA A 347 -8.75 14.89 -17.21
N THR A 348 -8.75 16.11 -16.67
CA THR A 348 -7.86 16.53 -15.58
C THR A 348 -8.16 15.75 -14.30
N LEU A 349 -9.45 15.57 -13.96
CA LEU A 349 -9.86 14.75 -12.82
C LEU A 349 -9.37 13.30 -12.96
N ARG A 350 -9.45 12.71 -14.16
CA ARG A 350 -8.99 11.33 -14.41
C ARG A 350 -7.47 11.15 -14.38
N LEU A 351 -6.72 12.22 -14.66
CA LEU A 351 -5.25 12.25 -14.64
C LEU A 351 -4.69 12.46 -13.23
N SER A 352 -5.47 13.01 -12.29
CA SER A 352 -5.03 13.23 -10.91
C SER A 352 -4.71 11.89 -10.23
N PRO A 353 -3.47 11.70 -9.74
CA PRO A 353 -3.08 10.50 -9.00
C PRO A 353 -3.83 10.34 -7.68
N GLU A 354 -4.36 11.42 -7.11
CA GLU A 354 -4.87 11.49 -5.73
C GLU A 354 -6.30 10.94 -5.56
N LEU A 355 -7.00 10.65 -6.67
CA LEU A 355 -8.41 10.22 -6.66
C LEU A 355 -8.57 8.70 -6.83
N ARG A 356 -7.51 7.91 -6.68
CA ARG A 356 -7.52 6.44 -6.77
C ARG A 356 -6.72 5.84 -5.63
#